data_AF-A0A963Y4P0-F1
#
_entry.id   AF-A0A963Y4P0-F1
#
_cell.length_a   1.000
_cell.length_b   1.000
_cell.length_c   1.000
_cell.angle_alpha   90.00
_cell.angle_beta   90.00
_cell.angle_gamma   90.00
#
_symmetry.space_group_name_H-M   'P 1'
#
loop_
_entity.id
_entity.type
_entity.pdbx_description
1 polymer ?
#
loop_
_entity_poly.entity_id
_entity_poly.type
_entity_poly.pdbx_seq_one_letter_code
_entity_poly.pdbx_strand_id
1 'polypeptide(L)' 'VGINEVQNFGKFRVTGPNARAWLDRIMAGAIPKPGRLSLTPMLSPKGKIIGDFTVTC' A
#
# COMPACT_ATOMS: atom_id res chain seq x y z
N VAL A 1 26.48 10.21 -7.90
CA VAL A 1 25.27 10.29 -7.05
C VAL A 1 24.22 11.08 -7.83
N GLY A 2 22.95 10.67 -7.82
CA GLY A 2 21.87 11.32 -8.58
C GLY A 2 20.71 11.71 -7.68
N ILE A 3 19.96 12.74 -8.07
CA ILE A 3 18.77 13.23 -7.36
C ILE A 3 17.57 13.02 -8.29
N ASN A 4 16.48 12.48 -7.75
CA ASN A 4 15.23 12.29 -8.47
C ASN A 4 14.08 12.88 -7.65
N GLU A 5 13.17 13.55 -8.35
CA GLU A 5 12.01 14.17 -7.74
C GLU A 5 10.80 13.22 -7.77
N VAL A 6 10.12 13.07 -6.63
CA VAL A 6 9.12 12.04 -6.37
C VAL A 6 7.78 12.60 -5.85
N GLN A 7 7.63 13.93 -5.85
CA GLN A 7 6.42 14.64 -5.44
C GLN A 7 5.14 14.14 -6.12
N ASN A 8 5.24 13.68 -7.37
CA ASN A 8 4.11 13.25 -8.20
C ASN A 8 3.51 11.91 -7.77
N PHE A 9 4.14 11.18 -6.83
CA PHE A 9 3.52 9.98 -6.28
C PHE A 9 2.34 10.31 -5.38
N GLY A 10 1.23 9.59 -5.58
CA GLY A 10 0.11 9.57 -4.64
C GLY A 10 0.56 9.02 -3.29
N LYS A 11 0.40 9.81 -2.24
CA LYS A 11 0.78 9.47 -0.87
C LYS A 11 -0.46 9.50 0.01
N PHE A 12 -0.77 8.37 0.64
CA PHE A 12 -1.96 8.22 1.47
C PHE A 12 -1.56 7.82 2.89
N ARG A 13 -2.19 8.44 3.89
CA ARG A 13 -2.05 8.07 5.30
C ARG A 13 -3.36 7.50 5.81
N VAL A 14 -3.35 6.23 6.20
CA VAL A 14 -4.51 5.52 6.74
C VAL A 14 -4.32 5.35 8.25
N THR A 15 -5.30 5.76 9.05
CA THR A 15 -5.22 5.75 10.52
C THR A 15 -6.50 5.23 11.17
N GLY A 16 -6.41 4.93 12.47
CA GLY A 16 -7.53 4.43 13.28
C GLY A 16 -7.37 2.96 13.68
N PRO A 17 -8.18 2.48 14.64
CA PRO A 17 -8.02 1.15 15.24
C PRO A 17 -8.18 0.01 14.23
N ASN A 18 -8.93 0.22 13.15
CA ASN A 18 -9.23 -0.80 12.13
C ASN A 18 -8.41 -0.64 10.85
N ALA A 19 -7.44 0.28 10.79
CA ALA A 19 -6.69 0.58 9.57
C ALA A 19 -6.00 -0.67 8.99
N ARG A 20 -5.36 -1.47 9.85
CA ARG A 20 -4.68 -2.70 9.44
C ARG A 20 -5.65 -3.72 8.86
N ALA A 21 -6.74 -4.01 9.56
CA ALA A 21 -7.76 -4.97 9.11
C ALA A 21 -8.42 -4.53 7.78
N TRP A 22 -8.61 -3.23 7.59
CA TRP A 22 -9.11 -2.70 6.33
C TRP A 22 -8.09 -2.87 5.19
N LEU A 23 -6.82 -2.56 5.44
CA LEU A 23 -5.74 -2.76 4.47
C LEU A 23 -5.59 -4.25 4.09
N ASP A 24 -5.61 -5.15 5.07
CA ASP A 24 -5.56 -6.61 4.85
C ASP A 24 -6.71 -7.12 3.96
N ARG A 25 -7.85 -6.41 3.93
CA ARG A 25 -9.00 -6.78 3.11
C ARG A 25 -8.89 -6.28 1.66
N ILE A 26 -8.39 -5.06 1.45
CA ILE A 26 -8.38 -4.44 0.12
C ILE A 26 -7.13 -4.79 -0.69
N MET A 27 -6.06 -5.17 0.00
CA MET A 27 -4.79 -5.56 -0.59
C MET A 27 -4.72 -7.07 -0.79
N ALA A 28 -4.06 -7.50 -1.86
CA ALA A 28 -3.84 -8.92 -2.13
C ALA A 28 -2.60 -9.47 -1.40
N GLY A 29 -1.62 -8.61 -1.11
CA GLY A 29 -0.40 -8.99 -0.36
C GLY A 29 -0.53 -8.70 1.13
N ALA A 30 0.28 -9.41 1.93
CA ALA A 30 0.28 -9.26 3.38
C ALA A 30 0.76 -7.85 3.81
N ILE A 31 0.03 -7.21 4.72
CA ILE A 31 0.40 -5.89 5.24
C ILE A 31 1.66 -6.01 6.11
N PRO A 32 2.71 -5.21 5.87
CA PRO A 32 3.97 -5.33 6.57
C PRO A 32 3.82 -5.09 8.09
N LYS A 33 4.79 -5.59 8.85
CA LYS A 33 4.94 -5.23 10.27
C LYS A 33 5.41 -3.77 10.40
N PRO A 34 5.21 -3.12 11.54
CA PRO A 34 5.78 -1.80 11.79
C PRO A 34 7.30 -1.75 11.53
N GLY A 35 7.77 -0.66 10.93
CA GLY A 35 9.15 -0.46 10.48
C GLY A 35 9.51 -1.21 9.19
N ARG A 36 8.53 -1.78 8.47
CA ARG A 36 8.76 -2.53 7.22
C ARG A 36 7.96 -1.97 6.06
N LEU A 37 8.42 -2.36 4.88
CA LEU A 37 8.00 -1.91 3.57
C LEU A 37 7.69 -3.15 2.73
N SER A 38 6.59 -3.14 1.99
CA SER A 38 6.26 -4.17 0.99
C SER A 38 5.55 -3.57 -0.21
N LEU A 39 5.79 -4.13 -1.40
CA LEU A 39 5.00 -3.87 -2.59
C LEU A 39 3.77 -4.78 -2.58
N THR A 40 2.59 -4.21 -2.75
CA THR A 40 1.32 -4.88 -2.51
C THR A 40 0.27 -4.51 -3.57
N PRO A 41 -0.19 -5.49 -4.38
CA PRO A 41 -1.23 -5.24 -5.37
C PRO A 41 -2.61 -5.02 -4.75
N MET A 42 -3.41 -4.17 -5.37
CA MET A 42 -4.83 -4.02 -5.12
C MET A 42 -5.62 -4.65 -6.28
N LEU A 43 -6.65 -5.42 -5.95
CA LEU A 43 -7.49 -6.10 -6.94
C LEU A 43 -8.89 -5.49 -7.00
N SER A 44 -9.45 -5.44 -8.21
CA SER A 44 -10.88 -5.24 -8.41
C SER A 44 -11.68 -6.45 -7.90
N PRO A 45 -13.00 -6.30 -7.67
CA PRO A 45 -13.88 -7.43 -7.35
C PRO A 45 -13.87 -8.57 -8.38
N LYS A 46 -13.43 -8.31 -9.62
CA LYS A 46 -13.27 -9.32 -10.68
C LYS A 46 -11.88 -10.00 -10.68
N GLY A 47 -11.04 -9.73 -9.68
CA GLY A 47 -9.70 -10.30 -9.54
C GLY A 47 -8.64 -9.70 -10.47
N LYS A 48 -8.91 -8.57 -11.12
CA LYS A 48 -7.92 -7.86 -11.95
C LYS A 48 -7.15 -6.84 -11.12
N ILE A 49 -5.85 -6.70 -11.38
CA ILE A 49 -5.00 -5.69 -10.75
C ILE A 49 -5.50 -4.31 -11.16
N ILE A 50 -5.73 -3.45 -10.17
CA ILE A 50 -6.16 -2.05 -10.36
C ILE A 50 -5.18 -1.04 -9.78
N GLY A 51 -4.17 -1.51 -9.06
CA GLY A 51 -3.08 -0.69 -8.58
C GLY A 51 -2.03 -1.55 -7.90
N ASP A 52 -0.82 -1.01 -7.82
CA ASP A 52 0.27 -1.61 -7.05
C ASP A 52 0.81 -0.54 -6.10
N PHE A 53 0.90 -0.88 -4.83
CA PHE A 53 1.14 0.09 -3.76
C PHE A 53 2.33 -0.32 -2.92
N THR A 54 3.21 0.65 -2.72
CA THR A 54 4.24 0.56 -1.69
C THR A 54 3.60 0.87 -0.35
N VAL A 55 3.42 -0.15 0.49
CA VAL A 55 2.81 -0.02 1.82
C VAL A 55 3.91 -0.02 2.88
N THR A 56 3.81 0.91 3.82
CA THR A 56 4.66 1.00 5.01
C THR A 56 3.80 1.01 6.27
N CYS A 57 4.33 0.46 7.35
CA CYS A 57 3.72 0.47 8.68
C CYS A 57 4.74 0.89 9.72
#